data_AF-A0A3M6UU21-F1
#
_entry.id   AF-A0A3M6UU21-F1
#
_cell.length_a   1.000
_cell.length_b   1.000
_cell.length_c   1.000
_cell.angle_alpha   90.00
_cell.angle_beta   90.00
_cell.angle_gamma   90.00
#
_symmetry.space_group_name_H-M   'P 1'
#
loop_
_entity.id
_entity.type
_entity.pdbx_description
1 polymer ?
#
loop_
_entity_poly.entity_id
_entity_poly.type
_entity_poly.pdbx_seq_one_letter_code
_entity_poly.pdbx_strand_id
1 'polypeptide(L)'
;MPHPTTGEPPSLLLVGQRLLNWLDLLTPSIEKHVEAHQYHTMLSPTAHRGFLKFIAGEAVLPRNFGREGKWVRGVVTEVLGSCHHIVKVAGNLWKRHIDQLLRLLQM
;
A
#
# COMPACT_ATOMS: atom_id res chain seq x y z
N MET A 1 5.64 -20.18 12.64
CA MET A 1 6.09 -20.47 11.26
C MET A 1 6.96 -19.33 10.78
N PRO A 2 8.08 -19.60 10.09
CA PRO A 2 8.95 -18.57 9.52
C PRO A 2 8.26 -17.83 8.37
N HIS A 3 8.51 -16.54 8.23
CA HIS A 3 8.00 -15.75 7.11
C HIS A 3 8.83 -16.02 5.84
N PRO A 4 8.24 -16.27 4.66
CA PRO A 4 8.99 -16.64 3.46
C PRO A 4 10.08 -15.65 3.03
N THR A 5 9.85 -14.35 3.21
CA THR A 5 10.84 -13.31 2.85
C THR A 5 11.95 -13.15 3.89
N THR A 6 11.66 -13.40 5.16
CA THR A 6 12.59 -13.11 6.26
C THR A 6 13.29 -14.37 6.77
N GLY A 7 12.74 -15.56 6.50
CA GLY A 7 13.20 -16.84 7.06
C GLY A 7 12.98 -16.98 8.57
N GLU A 8 12.57 -15.90 9.25
CA GLU A 8 12.42 -15.83 10.70
C GLU A 8 10.94 -15.68 11.11
N PRO A 9 10.56 -16.16 12.32
CA PRO A 9 9.22 -15.97 12.83
C PRO A 9 9.00 -14.49 13.24
N PRO A 10 7.81 -13.91 12.99
CA PRO A 10 7.53 -12.52 13.35
C PRO A 10 7.73 -12.19 14.84
N SER A 11 7.48 -13.16 15.73
CA SER A 11 7.71 -13.01 17.17
C SER A 11 9.18 -12.77 17.52
N LEU A 12 10.11 -13.36 16.77
CA LEU A 12 11.55 -13.16 16.95
C LEU A 12 11.97 -11.76 16.51
N LEU A 13 11.47 -11.29 15.36
CA LEU A 13 11.73 -9.92 14.91
C LEU A 13 11.12 -8.87 15.83
N LEU A 14 9.94 -9.18 16.41
CA LEU A 14 9.21 -8.26 17.27
C LEU A 14 9.77 -8.19 18.70
N VAL A 15 10.12 -9.35 19.28
CA VAL A 15 10.46 -9.48 20.71
C VAL A 15 11.97 -9.69 20.92
N GLY A 16 12.73 -10.02 19.87
CA GLY A 16 14.16 -10.27 19.96
C GLY A 16 14.54 -11.56 20.69
N GLN A 17 13.57 -12.43 21.00
CA GLN A 17 13.79 -13.70 21.67
C GLN A 17 13.59 -14.88 20.72
N ARG A 18 14.60 -15.75 20.67
CA ARG A 18 14.56 -17.05 20.00
C ARG A 18 14.51 -18.13 21.07
N LEU A 19 13.42 -18.88 21.15
CA LEU A 19 13.44 -20.17 21.87
C LEU A 19 14.25 -21.13 20.99
N LEU A 20 15.55 -21.19 21.25
CA LEU A 20 16.48 -22.00 20.46
C LEU A 20 16.02 -23.45 20.47
N ASN A 21 15.64 -23.95 19.30
CA ASN A 21 15.41 -25.37 19.07
C ASN A 21 16.65 -25.94 18.36
N TRP A 22 16.80 -27.26 18.35
CA TRP A 22 17.98 -27.90 17.73
C TRP A 22 18.05 -27.68 16.21
N LEU A 23 16.93 -27.41 15.56
CA LEU A 23 16.84 -27.18 14.11
C LEU A 23 17.36 -25.79 13.72
N ASP A 24 17.22 -24.79 14.60
CA ASP A 24 17.74 -23.43 14.39
C ASP A 24 19.25 -23.40 14.23
N LEU A 25 19.97 -24.29 14.92
CA LEU A 25 21.43 -24.40 14.84
C LEU A 25 21.93 -24.85 13.46
N LEU A 26 21.05 -25.46 12.66
CA LEU A 26 21.37 -25.91 11.30
C LEU A 26 21.07 -24.82 10.25
N THR A 27 20.52 -23.68 10.65
CA THR A 27 20.03 -22.67 9.70
C THR A 27 21.12 -21.63 9.43
N PRO A 28 21.55 -21.43 8.16
CA PRO A 28 22.53 -20.39 7.82
C PRO A 28 21.93 -18.99 8.00
N SER A 29 22.77 -17.98 8.27
CA SER A 29 22.35 -16.58 8.39
C SER A 29 21.72 -16.04 7.09
N ILE A 30 20.47 -15.56 7.15
CA ILE A 30 19.62 -15.26 5.97
C ILE A 30 19.64 -13.76 5.59
N GLU A 31 20.26 -12.89 6.38
CA GLU A 31 20.16 -11.42 6.28
C GLU A 31 20.31 -10.86 4.86
N LYS A 32 21.35 -11.27 4.13
CA LYS A 32 21.60 -10.84 2.73
C LYS A 32 20.53 -11.30 1.76
N HIS A 33 19.95 -12.48 2.00
CA HIS A 33 18.85 -13.02 1.19
C HIS A 33 17.56 -12.24 1.45
N VAL A 34 17.30 -11.87 2.71
CA VAL A 34 16.16 -11.03 3.10
C VAL A 34 16.27 -9.66 2.44
N GLU A 35 17.43 -9.01 2.53
CA GLU A 35 17.68 -7.70 1.94
C GLU A 35 17.50 -7.73 0.41
N ALA A 36 18.07 -8.74 -0.26
CA ALA A 36 17.91 -8.91 -1.70
C ALA A 36 16.44 -9.11 -2.11
N HIS A 37 15.66 -9.90 -1.36
CA HIS A 37 14.26 -10.14 -1.66
C HIS A 37 13.39 -8.89 -1.39
N GLN A 38 13.68 -8.13 -0.33
CA GLN A 38 13.02 -6.85 -0.05
C GLN A 38 13.31 -5.83 -1.15
N TYR A 39 14.57 -5.71 -1.56
CA TYR A 39 14.99 -4.85 -2.66
C TYR A 39 14.29 -5.22 -3.99
N HIS A 40 14.25 -6.51 -4.33
CA HIS A 40 13.60 -7.00 -5.54
C HIS A 40 12.07 -6.73 -5.53
N THR A 41 11.45 -6.73 -4.35
CA THR A 41 10.03 -6.38 -4.19
C THR A 41 9.79 -4.88 -4.43
N MET A 42 10.68 -4.01 -3.92
CA MET A 42 10.62 -2.56 -4.16
C MET A 42 10.78 -2.19 -5.63
N LEU A 43 11.62 -2.93 -6.37
CA LEU A 43 11.84 -2.72 -7.80
C LEU A 43 10.77 -3.37 -8.71
N SER A 44 9.81 -4.11 -8.14
CA SER A 44 8.83 -4.83 -8.94
C SER A 44 7.98 -3.86 -9.79
N PRO A 45 7.63 -4.19 -11.04
CA PRO A 45 6.85 -3.32 -11.92
C PRO A 45 5.47 -2.91 -11.36
N THR A 46 4.96 -3.65 -10.36
CA THR A 46 3.72 -3.30 -9.65
C THR A 46 3.91 -2.09 -8.72
N ALA A 47 5.13 -1.83 -8.23
CA ALA A 47 5.48 -0.58 -7.55
C ALA A 47 5.41 0.63 -8.49
N HIS A 48 5.46 0.41 -9.81
CA HIS A 48 5.37 1.42 -10.86
C HIS A 48 4.04 1.36 -11.62
N ARG A 49 2.98 0.82 -11.00
CA ARG A 49 1.64 0.72 -11.60
C ARG A 49 1.01 2.10 -11.75
N GLY A 50 1.49 2.83 -12.77
CA GLY A 50 0.96 4.08 -13.29
C GLY A 50 1.12 5.23 -12.32
N PHE A 51 1.88 6.24 -12.73
CA PHE A 51 1.86 7.59 -12.16
C PHE A 51 0.49 8.27 -12.37
N LEU A 52 -0.61 7.66 -11.93
CA LEU A 52 -1.83 8.39 -11.69
C LEU A 52 -1.42 9.48 -10.70
N LYS A 53 -1.46 10.73 -11.14
CA LYS A 53 -1.17 11.88 -10.30
C LYS A 53 -2.40 12.74 -10.39
N PHE A 54 -3.09 12.88 -9.27
CA PHE A 54 -4.24 13.77 -9.16
C PHE A 54 -3.79 15.12 -8.64
N ILE A 55 -4.37 16.17 -9.19
CA ILE A 55 -4.09 17.55 -8.79
C ILE A 55 -5.31 18.09 -8.05
N ALA A 56 -5.10 19.00 -7.10
CA ALA A 56 -6.20 19.73 -6.48
C ALA A 56 -7.04 20.47 -7.54
N GLY A 57 -8.36 20.38 -7.43
CA GLY A 57 -9.32 20.90 -8.40
C GLY A 57 -9.75 19.89 -9.48
N GLU A 58 -9.12 18.72 -9.57
CA GLU A 58 -9.47 17.73 -10.60
C GLU A 58 -10.75 16.95 -10.26
N ALA A 59 -11.62 16.79 -11.28
CA ALA A 59 -12.83 15.98 -11.18
C ALA A 59 -12.49 14.49 -11.21
N VAL A 60 -12.88 13.79 -10.15
CA VAL A 60 -12.56 12.37 -9.93
C VAL A 60 -13.81 11.60 -9.52
N LEU A 61 -13.75 10.29 -9.65
CA LEU A 61 -14.72 9.36 -9.11
C LEU A 61 -14.08 8.64 -7.92
N PRO A 62 -14.21 9.13 -6.68
CA PRO A 62 -13.85 8.37 -5.50
C PRO A 62 -14.74 7.16 -5.28
N ARG A 63 -14.14 6.08 -4.76
CA ARG A 63 -14.87 4.89 -4.36
C ARG A 63 -15.75 5.20 -3.15
N ASN A 64 -17.02 4.83 -3.26
CA ASN A 64 -17.96 4.79 -2.16
C ASN A 64 -17.95 3.40 -1.53
N PHE A 65 -17.84 3.35 -0.19
CA PHE A 65 -17.90 2.12 0.59
C PHE A 65 -19.27 1.93 1.27
N GLY A 66 -20.22 2.84 1.05
CA GLY A 66 -21.60 2.70 1.48
C GLY A 66 -22.39 1.71 0.61
N ARG A 67 -23.71 1.61 0.86
CA ARG A 67 -24.61 0.71 0.12
C ARG A 67 -24.90 1.19 -1.31
N GLU A 68 -24.82 2.48 -1.55
CA GLU A 68 -25.14 3.08 -2.85
C GLU A 68 -23.91 3.13 -3.76
N GLY A 69 -24.16 3.26 -5.07
CA GLY A 69 -23.22 3.15 -6.19
C GLY A 69 -21.72 3.30 -5.87
N LYS A 70 -20.93 2.32 -6.34
CA LYS A 70 -19.50 2.14 -6.02
C LYS A 70 -18.61 3.35 -6.33
N TRP A 71 -18.97 4.18 -7.28
CA TRP A 71 -18.19 5.34 -7.73
C TRP A 71 -19.08 6.57 -7.72
N VAL A 72 -18.69 7.60 -6.99
CA VAL A 72 -19.46 8.84 -6.85
C VAL A 72 -18.63 9.99 -7.37
N ARG A 73 -19.25 10.99 -7.99
CA ARG A 73 -18.54 12.19 -8.47
C ARG A 73 -18.04 13.04 -7.32
N GLY A 74 -16.78 13.45 -7.40
CA GLY A 74 -16.15 14.35 -6.45
C GLY A 74 -15.03 15.16 -7.09
N VAL A 75 -14.47 16.09 -6.32
CA VAL A 75 -13.35 16.94 -6.74
C VAL A 75 -12.22 16.81 -5.72
N VAL A 76 -10.99 16.57 -6.18
CA VAL A 76 -9.82 16.53 -5.29
C VAL A 76 -9.63 17.92 -4.71
N THR A 77 -9.61 18.03 -3.39
CA THR A 77 -9.40 19.31 -2.69
C THR A 77 -7.95 19.46 -2.30
N GLU A 78 -7.32 18.39 -1.79
CA GLU A 78 -5.94 18.42 -1.30
C GLU A 78 -5.22 17.11 -1.60
N VAL A 79 -3.90 17.20 -1.80
CA VAL A 79 -3.00 16.05 -1.99
C VAL A 79 -2.14 15.94 -0.73
N LEU A 80 -2.34 14.89 0.06
CA LEU A 80 -1.62 14.69 1.34
C LEU A 80 -0.24 14.03 1.15
N GLY A 81 -0.01 13.40 0.00
CA GLY A 81 1.22 12.70 -0.33
C GLY A 81 1.13 11.97 -1.66
N SER A 82 1.99 10.99 -1.89
CA SER A 82 2.00 10.20 -3.14
C SER A 82 0.73 9.36 -3.34
N CYS A 83 0.14 8.87 -2.25
CA CYS A 83 -0.94 7.88 -2.32
C CYS A 83 -2.28 8.36 -1.75
N HIS A 84 -2.29 9.42 -0.94
CA HIS A 84 -3.49 9.85 -0.22
C HIS A 84 -3.97 11.22 -0.68
N HIS A 85 -5.26 11.30 -1.00
CA HIS A 85 -5.93 12.51 -1.44
C HIS A 85 -7.19 12.76 -0.62
N ILE A 86 -7.52 14.04 -0.44
CA ILE A 86 -8.80 14.50 0.11
C ILE A 86 -9.70 14.87 -1.06
N VAL A 87 -10.89 14.29 -1.10
CA VAL A 87 -11.88 14.51 -2.16
C VAL A 87 -13.18 15.02 -1.56
N LYS A 88 -13.74 16.08 -2.14
CA LYS A 88 -15.04 16.62 -1.77
C LYS A 88 -16.14 15.93 -2.58
N VAL A 89 -17.08 15.30 -1.88
CA VAL A 89 -18.23 14.59 -2.44
C VAL A 89 -19.50 15.10 -1.76
N ALA A 90 -20.40 15.70 -2.53
CA ALA A 90 -21.68 16.23 -2.02
C ALA A 90 -21.56 17.08 -0.74
N GLY A 91 -20.47 17.87 -0.61
CA GLY A 91 -20.20 18.72 0.56
C GLY A 91 -19.33 18.07 1.65
N ASN A 92 -19.16 16.75 1.64
CA ASN A 92 -18.34 16.02 2.61
C ASN A 92 -16.91 15.80 2.11
N LEU A 93 -15.93 15.81 3.01
CA LEU A 93 -14.53 15.54 2.72
C LEU A 93 -14.20 14.07 3.00
N TRP A 94 -13.68 13.36 2.01
CA TRP A 94 -13.28 11.96 2.11
C TRP A 94 -11.78 11.81 1.88
N LYS A 95 -11.11 11.06 2.77
CA LYS A 95 -9.74 10.61 2.54
C LYS A 95 -9.77 9.31 1.73
N ARG A 96 -9.10 9.30 0.56
CA ARG A 96 -9.05 8.14 -0.35
C ARG A 96 -7.62 7.86 -0.80
N HIS A 97 -7.32 6.57 -0.97
CA HIS A 97 -6.08 6.12 -1.61
C HIS A 97 -6.17 6.33 -3.12
N ILE A 98 -5.04 6.46 -3.80
CA ILE A 98 -4.97 6.68 -5.24
C ILE A 98 -5.67 5.58 -6.05
N ASP A 99 -5.54 4.32 -5.63
CA ASP A 99 -6.25 3.18 -6.22
C ASP A 99 -7.77 3.20 -6.01
N GLN A 100 -8.24 4.07 -5.13
CA GLN A 100 -9.66 4.26 -4.83
C GLN A 100 -10.23 5.49 -5.57
N LEU A 101 -9.49 6.05 -6.53
CA LEU A 101 -9.91 7.15 -7.37
C LEU A 101 -9.85 6.72 -8.84
N LEU A 102 -10.88 7.09 -9.60
CA LEU A 102 -10.84 7.01 -11.06
C LEU A 102 -10.87 8.41 -11.66
N ARG A 103 -10.10 8.60 -12.74
CA ARG A 103 -10.13 9.84 -13.52
C ARG A 103 -11.44 9.90 -14.29
N LEU A 104 -12.15 11.03 -14.22
CA LEU A 104 -13.31 11.25 -15.07
C LEU A 104 -12.80 11.56 -16.47
N LEU A 105 -12.88 10.62 -17.41
CA LEU A 105 -12.61 10.90 -18.83
C LEU A 105 -13.64 11.92 -19.31
N GLN A 106 -13.20 13.13 -19.64
CA GLN A 106 -14.01 14.09 -20.37
C GLN A 106 -13.99 13.67 -21.85
N MET A 107 -15.18 13.45 -22.42
CA MET A 107 -15.37 13.44 -23.88
C MET A 107 -15.57 14.86 -24.37
#